data_AF-A0A150WKZ5-F1
#
_entry.id   AF-A0A150WKZ5-F1
#
_cell.length_a   1.000
_cell.length_b   1.000
_cell.length_c   1.000
_cell.angle_alpha   90.00
_cell.angle_beta   90.00
_cell.angle_gamma   90.00
#
_symmetry.space_group_name_H-M   'P 1'
#
loop_
_entity.id
_entity.type
_entity.pdbx_description
1 polymer ?
#
loop_
_entity_poly.entity_id
_entity_poly.type
_entity_poly.pdbx_seq_one_letter_code
_entity_poly.pdbx_strand_id
1 'polypeptide(L)'
;MTKSTTRRLCSAVLSVLIATSPLISQAQALTEQTQSANAAAVGIEKSKLRVGQRYFISADSLNVRSSNATSGNNIVGKLSINDEVEIYDLLNEATPLVQIKIIKSATVKSDVAPELFVSKDYLSEKQLLTAASKYFVIQNVATEITRVYERCTETPNCPHKLVMETEMVVGRPEEGTKQDPHAFKTWLGHSRISEWIKFYQDGMGHYPHWYRAGQDLKTIPKPITDGVSKIVSSRKWMVDDARGEKTIYGAFGWYAAKVTPADETNGMNYQWMHGTIGWGKDGSETIELTRGFFMNLFSNPGSSGCTRLENRAIAYLRSLLPVGTDIYRVYARESTREKEIVSGFFKKKVTPLPRYADKYERPGNWDYILLTNGAQQSGGLTADAKTIIEKAIQVIPDHNLIEAGQYAIDQYPNAMGLNYGRGAASGKSGDRYRIDSGKKEDAYKTNFRGYFLVDEGRFVDYAHPDSRLTKGVIKVSGLADFRTTVPEFLATTGSHNPPEIQYQAEQDNGGPRGN
;
A
#
# COMPACT_ATOMS: atom_id res chain seq x y z
N MET A 1 -57.78 -2.89 -30.99
CA MET A 1 -57.38 -4.29 -30.80
C MET A 1 -56.61 -4.40 -29.49
N THR A 2 -57.32 -4.73 -28.42
CA THR A 2 -56.83 -4.94 -27.07
C THR A 2 -56.46 -6.40 -26.87
N LYS A 3 -55.22 -6.69 -26.47
CA LYS A 3 -54.87 -7.95 -25.79
C LYS A 3 -53.93 -7.69 -24.62
N SER A 4 -54.55 -7.64 -23.46
CA SER A 4 -54.00 -7.99 -22.15
C SER A 4 -53.63 -9.46 -22.12
N THR A 5 -52.57 -9.84 -21.40
CA THR A 5 -52.51 -11.09 -20.61
C THR A 5 -51.31 -11.12 -19.64
N THR A 6 -51.63 -10.82 -18.38
CA THR A 6 -51.28 -11.53 -17.14
C THR A 6 -49.90 -12.18 -16.95
N ARG A 7 -49.17 -11.63 -15.97
CA ARG A 7 -48.13 -12.30 -15.16
C ARG A 7 -48.74 -13.40 -14.29
N ARG A 8 -48.12 -14.58 -14.25
CA ARG A 8 -48.31 -15.59 -13.18
C ARG A 8 -47.08 -15.61 -12.27
N LEU A 9 -47.31 -15.32 -10.99
CA LEU A 9 -46.42 -15.65 -9.89
C LEU A 9 -46.48 -17.16 -9.65
N CYS A 10 -45.32 -17.83 -9.61
CA CYS A 10 -45.17 -19.13 -8.99
C CYS A 10 -44.31 -18.96 -7.73
N SER A 11 -44.94 -19.22 -6.58
CA SER A 11 -44.29 -19.39 -5.29
C SER A 11 -43.57 -20.74 -5.28
N ALA A 12 -42.29 -20.76 -4.94
CA ALA A 12 -41.56 -21.98 -4.60
C ALA A 12 -41.47 -22.08 -3.07
N VAL A 13 -42.20 -23.04 -2.52
CA VAL A 13 -42.19 -23.44 -1.11
C VAL A 13 -40.93 -24.28 -0.86
N LEU A 14 -40.01 -23.78 -0.04
CA LEU A 14 -38.82 -24.52 0.39
C LEU A 14 -39.20 -25.39 1.59
N SER A 15 -39.29 -26.70 1.38
CA SER A 15 -39.55 -27.68 2.44
C SER A 15 -38.22 -28.14 3.04
N VAL A 16 -38.07 -27.93 4.35
CA VAL A 16 -36.96 -28.42 5.18
C VAL A 16 -37.20 -29.89 5.51
N LEU A 17 -36.26 -30.77 5.18
CA LEU A 17 -36.20 -32.13 5.70
C LEU A 17 -34.89 -32.31 6.48
N ILE A 18 -35.06 -32.48 7.78
CA ILE A 18 -34.04 -32.88 8.74
C ILE A 18 -33.97 -34.41 8.71
N ALA A 19 -32.80 -34.97 8.45
CA ALA A 19 -32.50 -36.37 8.71
C ALA A 19 -31.22 -36.45 9.54
N THR A 20 -31.41 -36.84 10.80
CA THR A 20 -30.38 -37.19 11.78
C THR A 20 -29.99 -38.66 11.62
N SER A 21 -28.70 -38.97 11.74
CA SER A 21 -28.12 -40.15 12.44
C SER A 21 -26.69 -40.49 11.95
N PRO A 22 -25.87 -41.15 12.81
CA PRO A 22 -24.46 -40.83 12.95
C PRO A 22 -23.50 -42.00 12.62
N LEU A 23 -22.20 -41.72 12.83
CA LEU A 23 -21.05 -42.65 12.92
C LEU A 23 -20.51 -43.17 11.58
N ILE A 24 -19.34 -42.66 11.18
CA ILE A 24 -18.08 -43.40 11.22
C ILE A 24 -16.97 -42.36 11.47
N SER A 25 -16.28 -42.58 12.59
CA SER A 25 -15.11 -41.87 13.06
C SER A 25 -13.86 -42.60 12.56
N GLN A 26 -12.73 -41.87 12.55
CA GLN A 26 -11.35 -42.35 12.44
C GLN A 26 -10.82 -42.64 11.03
N ALA A 27 -10.42 -41.58 10.32
CA ALA A 27 -9.09 -41.46 9.71
C ALA A 27 -9.01 -40.20 8.82
N GLN A 28 -8.87 -39.03 9.43
CA GLN A 28 -8.18 -37.83 8.89
C GLN A 28 -8.36 -36.66 9.87
N ALA A 29 -8.07 -36.92 11.14
CA ALA A 29 -7.78 -35.89 12.12
C ALA A 29 -6.29 -35.53 12.00
N LEU A 30 -5.93 -34.71 11.00
CA LEU A 30 -4.58 -34.13 10.86
C LEU A 30 -4.59 -32.79 10.09
N THR A 31 -5.74 -32.11 10.06
CA THR A 31 -5.93 -30.85 9.32
C THR A 31 -6.73 -29.84 10.14
N GLU A 32 -6.32 -29.60 11.38
CA GLU A 32 -6.75 -28.42 12.15
C GLU A 32 -5.58 -27.89 12.98
N GLN A 33 -4.78 -27.03 12.35
CA GLN A 33 -4.12 -25.88 12.99
C GLN A 33 -3.45 -25.04 11.90
N THR A 34 -4.27 -24.41 11.06
CA THR A 34 -3.85 -23.23 10.31
C THR A 34 -4.60 -22.05 10.91
N GLN A 35 -4.23 -21.70 12.14
CA GLN A 35 -4.52 -20.36 12.65
C GLN A 35 -3.72 -19.40 11.77
N SER A 36 -4.42 -18.49 11.09
CA SER A 36 -3.80 -17.31 10.52
C SER A 36 -3.06 -16.59 11.64
N ALA A 37 -1.74 -16.46 11.53
CA ALA A 37 -0.93 -15.69 12.46
C ALA A 37 -1.18 -14.20 12.23
N ASN A 38 -2.36 -13.71 12.64
CA ASN A 38 -2.45 -12.35 13.15
C ASN A 38 -1.64 -12.31 14.45
N ALA A 39 -0.88 -11.24 14.70
CA ALA A 39 -0.12 -11.02 15.94
C ALA A 39 -0.83 -11.58 17.18
N ALA A 40 -0.46 -12.80 17.58
CA ALA A 40 -1.09 -13.48 18.70
C ALA A 40 -0.20 -13.22 19.92
N ALA A 41 -0.77 -12.58 20.93
CA ALA A 41 -0.22 -12.65 22.27
C ALA A 41 -0.15 -14.15 22.62
N VAL A 42 1.06 -14.67 22.82
CA VAL A 42 1.30 -16.08 23.14
C VAL A 42 0.89 -16.36 24.60
N GLY A 43 0.62 -15.31 25.39
CA GLY A 43 0.06 -15.41 26.74
C GLY A 43 0.96 -16.21 27.69
N ILE A 44 2.28 -16.16 27.49
CA ILE A 44 3.23 -16.94 28.28
C ILE A 44 3.35 -16.35 29.67
N GLU A 45 3.18 -17.17 30.70
CA GLU A 45 3.47 -16.78 32.08
C GLU A 45 4.97 -16.53 32.27
N LYS A 46 5.35 -15.51 33.06
CA LYS A 46 6.76 -15.20 33.32
C LYS A 46 7.53 -16.38 33.89
N SER A 47 6.87 -17.24 34.65
CA SER A 47 7.41 -18.49 35.20
C SER A 47 7.96 -19.45 34.15
N LYS A 48 7.51 -19.34 32.89
CA LYS A 48 7.99 -20.15 31.76
C LYS A 48 9.13 -19.50 30.99
N LEU A 49 9.39 -18.21 31.23
CA LEU A 49 10.49 -17.49 30.59
C LEU A 49 11.79 -17.73 31.37
N ARG A 50 12.92 -17.79 30.65
CA ARG A 50 14.23 -18.01 31.27
C ARG A 50 15.17 -16.85 30.95
N VAL A 51 15.81 -16.31 32.00
CA VAL A 51 16.90 -15.34 31.86
C VAL A 51 18.07 -16.00 31.12
N GLY A 52 18.67 -15.27 30.19
CA GLY A 52 19.76 -15.74 29.31
C GLY A 52 19.30 -16.61 28.14
N GLN A 53 18.01 -16.92 28.02
CA GLN A 53 17.47 -17.63 26.86
C GLN A 53 17.07 -16.66 25.75
N ARG A 54 17.25 -17.12 24.51
CA ARG A 54 16.84 -16.41 23.31
C ARG A 54 15.39 -16.69 22.95
N TYR A 55 14.70 -15.64 22.54
CA TYR A 55 13.31 -15.62 22.12
C TYR A 55 13.18 -14.84 20.81
N PHE A 56 12.13 -15.16 20.08
CA PHE A 56 11.72 -14.50 18.86
C PHE A 56 10.48 -13.66 19.14
N ILE A 57 10.39 -12.50 18.52
CA ILE A 57 9.19 -11.66 18.60
C ILE A 57 8.04 -12.32 17.84
N SER A 58 6.89 -12.46 18.49
CA SER A 58 5.69 -13.08 17.92
C SER A 58 4.70 -12.08 17.30
N ALA A 59 4.94 -10.78 17.47
CA ALA A 59 4.10 -9.71 16.95
C ALA A 59 4.72 -9.08 15.69
N ASP A 60 3.89 -8.67 14.74
CA ASP A 60 4.32 -7.93 13.55
C ASP A 60 5.00 -6.60 13.91
N SER A 61 4.62 -6.02 15.04
CA SER A 61 5.21 -4.81 15.58
C SER A 61 5.12 -4.79 17.11
N LEU A 62 6.27 -4.86 17.79
CA LEU A 62 6.37 -4.82 19.25
C LEU A 62 7.18 -3.62 19.70
N ASN A 63 6.57 -2.74 20.50
CA ASN A 63 7.27 -1.58 21.06
C ASN A 63 8.44 -2.02 21.96
N VAL A 64 9.62 -1.48 21.69
CA VAL A 64 10.80 -1.53 22.56
C VAL A 64 10.85 -0.25 23.37
N ARG A 65 11.07 -0.39 24.67
CA ARG A 65 11.01 0.72 25.63
C ARG A 65 12.35 0.89 26.34
N SER A 66 12.71 2.13 26.68
CA SER A 66 13.91 2.45 27.47
C SER A 66 13.72 2.36 28.98
N SER A 67 12.48 2.12 29.43
CA SER A 67 12.18 1.86 30.85
C SER A 67 11.02 0.89 31.00
N ASN A 68 10.85 0.33 32.19
CA ASN A 68 9.80 -0.63 32.53
C ASN A 68 8.38 -0.01 32.67
N ALA A 69 8.23 1.29 32.35
CA ALA A 69 6.93 1.96 32.32
C ALA A 69 6.19 1.70 30.98
N THR A 70 4.86 1.76 30.98
CA THR A 70 4.05 1.57 29.77
C THR A 70 3.67 2.88 29.05
N SER A 71 4.33 3.99 29.40
CA SER A 71 4.11 5.33 28.81
C SER A 71 4.49 5.40 27.33
N GLY A 72 3.83 6.23 26.52
CA GLY A 72 4.23 6.43 25.12
C GLY A 72 5.64 7.02 24.95
N ASN A 73 6.10 7.80 25.93
CA ASN A 73 7.32 8.61 25.83
C ASN A 73 8.63 7.82 25.96
N ASN A 74 8.57 6.56 26.39
CA ASN A 74 9.76 5.72 26.55
C ASN A 74 9.94 4.71 25.41
N ILE A 75 9.12 4.78 24.36
CA ILE A 75 9.25 3.88 23.21
C ILE A 75 10.44 4.34 22.37
N VAL A 76 11.46 3.51 22.27
CA VAL A 76 12.72 3.79 21.55
C VAL A 76 12.83 3.06 20.21
N GLY A 77 11.86 2.21 19.89
CA GLY A 77 11.81 1.50 18.62
C GLY A 77 10.68 0.48 18.59
N LYS A 78 10.58 -0.27 17.49
CA LYS A 78 9.66 -1.40 17.38
C LYS A 78 10.37 -2.60 16.74
N LEU A 79 10.38 -3.72 17.43
CA LEU A 79 10.83 -4.99 16.86
C LEU A 79 9.75 -5.57 15.96
N SER A 80 10.19 -6.28 14.93
CA SER A 80 9.32 -6.99 14.00
C SER A 80 9.26 -8.48 14.34
N ILE A 81 8.28 -9.18 13.79
CA ILE A 81 8.16 -10.63 13.93
C ILE A 81 9.47 -11.33 13.58
N ASN A 82 9.87 -12.31 14.39
CA ASN A 82 11.12 -13.05 14.30
C ASN A 82 12.42 -12.26 14.54
N ASP A 83 12.35 -10.99 14.96
CA ASP A 83 13.51 -10.38 15.60
C ASP A 83 13.89 -11.19 16.85
N GLU A 84 15.19 -11.32 17.09
CA GLU A 84 15.76 -12.18 18.13
C GLU A 84 16.22 -11.33 19.31
N VAL A 85 15.75 -11.71 20.50
CA VAL A 85 16.06 -11.04 21.75
C VAL A 85 16.47 -12.07 22.80
N GLU A 86 17.34 -11.67 23.72
CA GLU A 86 17.69 -12.46 24.89
C GLU A 86 17.10 -11.80 26.13
N ILE A 87 16.44 -12.57 26.99
CA ILE A 87 15.90 -12.02 28.25
C ILE A 87 17.05 -11.79 29.22
N TYR A 88 17.16 -10.56 29.71
CA TYR A 88 18.16 -10.17 30.70
C TYR A 88 17.60 -10.15 32.13
N ASP A 89 16.37 -9.66 32.31
CA ASP A 89 15.67 -9.66 33.60
C ASP A 89 14.16 -9.87 33.37
N LEU A 90 13.55 -10.74 34.18
CA LEU A 90 12.12 -10.98 34.14
C LEU A 90 11.31 -9.89 34.84
N LEU A 91 11.91 -9.06 35.70
CA LEU A 91 11.23 -8.09 36.56
C LEU A 91 10.20 -8.76 37.50
N ASN A 92 9.54 -7.97 38.35
CA ASN A 92 8.48 -8.51 39.22
C ASN A 92 7.25 -9.00 38.41
N GLU A 93 6.46 -9.90 39.00
CA GLU A 93 5.29 -10.50 38.33
C GLU A 93 4.23 -9.47 37.93
N ALA A 94 4.06 -8.40 38.72
CA ALA A 94 3.10 -7.34 38.45
C ALA A 94 3.45 -6.52 37.19
N THR A 95 4.70 -6.57 36.73
CA THR A 95 5.15 -5.82 35.56
C THR A 95 4.87 -6.65 34.29
N PRO A 96 4.13 -6.17 33.28
CA PRO A 96 3.86 -6.95 32.06
C PRO A 96 5.08 -7.04 31.11
N LEU A 97 6.13 -6.26 31.39
CA LEU A 97 7.35 -6.20 30.60
C LEU A 97 8.45 -7.11 31.16
N VAL A 98 9.41 -7.43 30.30
CA VAL A 98 10.71 -8.04 30.62
C VAL A 98 11.82 -7.20 30.03
N GLN A 99 12.99 -7.20 30.68
CA GLN A 99 14.20 -6.58 30.16
C GLN A 99 14.89 -7.52 29.19
N ILE A 100 15.37 -6.98 28.07
CA ILE A 100 15.98 -7.75 26.99
C ILE A 100 17.30 -7.15 26.51
N LYS A 101 18.06 -7.97 25.79
CA LYS A 101 19.09 -7.54 24.85
C LYS A 101 18.65 -7.92 23.44
N ILE A 102 18.77 -7.01 22.49
CA ILE A 102 18.49 -7.31 21.08
C ILE A 102 19.71 -8.06 20.51
N ILE A 103 19.49 -9.29 20.06
CA ILE A 103 20.51 -10.13 19.43
C ILE A 103 20.53 -9.88 17.92
N LYS A 104 19.34 -9.84 17.31
CA LYS A 104 19.17 -9.60 15.88
C LYS A 104 17.88 -8.83 15.64
N SER A 105 17.97 -7.66 15.04
CA SER A 105 16.81 -6.94 14.56
C SER A 105 17.14 -6.19 13.27
N ALA A 106 16.17 -6.16 12.36
CA ALA A 106 16.27 -5.33 11.16
C ALA A 106 15.89 -3.86 11.41
N THR A 107 15.20 -3.58 12.53
CA THR A 107 14.46 -2.34 12.74
C THR A 107 14.95 -1.55 13.96
N VAL A 108 15.61 -2.19 14.93
CA VAL A 108 16.11 -1.55 16.15
C VAL A 108 17.57 -1.93 16.39
N LYS A 109 18.43 -0.93 16.61
CA LYS A 109 19.82 -1.19 16.99
C LYS A 109 19.89 -1.72 18.42
N SER A 110 20.85 -2.61 18.69
CA SER A 110 21.01 -3.22 20.01
C SER A 110 21.45 -2.25 21.11
N ASP A 111 22.00 -1.10 20.74
CA ASP A 111 22.53 -0.06 21.62
C ASP A 111 21.64 1.20 21.67
N VAL A 112 20.39 1.12 21.20
CA VAL A 112 19.49 2.28 21.12
C VAL A 112 19.19 2.92 22.49
N ALA A 113 19.30 2.16 23.58
CA ALA A 113 19.24 2.64 24.94
C ALA A 113 20.05 1.72 25.87
N PRO A 114 20.47 2.18 27.07
CA PRO A 114 21.21 1.36 28.03
C PRO A 114 20.42 0.13 28.49
N GLU A 115 19.10 0.28 28.60
CA GLU A 115 18.17 -0.78 29.01
C GLU A 115 17.00 -0.83 28.03
N LEU A 116 16.56 -2.05 27.70
CA LEU A 116 15.50 -2.29 26.74
C LEU A 116 14.45 -3.21 27.32
N PHE A 117 13.18 -2.86 27.12
CA PHE A 117 12.03 -3.59 27.66
C PHE A 117 11.00 -3.87 26.58
N VAL A 118 10.43 -5.07 26.61
CA VAL A 118 9.35 -5.51 25.71
C VAL A 118 8.27 -6.25 26.50
N SER A 119 7.06 -6.34 25.95
CA SER A 119 6.01 -7.14 26.58
C SER A 119 6.31 -8.63 26.47
N LYS A 120 6.19 -9.33 27.59
CA LYS A 120 6.43 -10.78 27.70
C LYS A 120 5.51 -11.60 26.80
N ASP A 121 4.31 -11.08 26.55
CA ASP A 121 3.24 -11.81 25.87
C ASP A 121 3.53 -12.02 24.39
N TYR A 122 4.57 -11.36 23.86
CA TYR A 122 4.97 -11.44 22.47
C TYR A 122 6.35 -12.08 22.27
N LEU A 123 6.80 -12.88 23.25
CA LEU A 123 8.02 -13.67 23.14
C LEU A 123 7.66 -15.12 22.81
N SER A 124 8.38 -15.70 21.84
CA SER A 124 8.25 -17.08 21.42
C SER A 124 9.60 -17.78 21.50
N GLU A 125 9.64 -18.99 22.05
CA GLU A 125 10.88 -19.80 22.10
C GLU A 125 11.33 -20.27 20.72
N LYS A 126 10.41 -20.28 19.75
CA LYS A 126 10.66 -20.71 18.38
C LYS A 126 10.38 -19.56 17.42
N GLN A 127 11.18 -19.51 16.36
CA GLN A 127 10.89 -18.64 15.24
C GLN A 127 9.49 -18.98 14.71
N LEU A 128 8.65 -17.97 14.55
CA LEU A 128 7.32 -18.15 14.01
C LEU A 128 7.41 -18.35 12.49
N LEU A 129 6.81 -19.44 12.04
CA LEU A 129 6.46 -19.63 10.65
C LEU A 129 5.20 -18.80 10.38
N THR A 130 5.37 -17.53 10.01
CA THR A 130 4.27 -16.73 9.49
C THR A 130 3.93 -17.24 8.10
N ALA A 131 2.70 -17.72 7.90
CA ALA A 131 2.19 -17.89 6.55
C ALA A 131 2.24 -16.52 5.87
N ALA A 132 2.93 -16.43 4.72
CA ALA A 132 2.97 -15.20 3.94
C ALA A 132 1.53 -14.77 3.63
N SER A 133 1.25 -13.46 3.70
CA SER A 133 -0.06 -12.92 3.32
C SER A 133 -0.41 -13.42 1.92
N LYS A 134 -1.67 -13.84 1.73
CA LYS A 134 -2.19 -14.28 0.42
C LYS A 134 -1.87 -13.27 -0.69
N TYR A 135 -1.87 -11.99 -0.33
CA TYR A 135 -1.62 -10.89 -1.24
C TYR A 135 -0.30 -10.18 -0.90
N PHE A 136 0.31 -9.56 -1.89
CA PHE A 136 1.40 -8.59 -1.72
C PHE A 136 1.23 -7.44 -2.70
N VAL A 137 1.89 -6.33 -2.41
CA VAL A 137 1.79 -5.08 -3.18
C VAL A 137 3.13 -4.78 -3.84
N ILE A 138 3.10 -4.38 -5.10
CA ILE A 138 4.22 -3.72 -5.77
C ILE A 138 3.81 -2.29 -6.11
N GLN A 139 4.57 -1.32 -5.61
CA GLN A 139 4.43 0.09 -5.95
C GLN A 139 5.60 0.48 -6.84
N ASN A 140 5.35 0.66 -8.14
CA ASN A 140 6.39 1.14 -9.05
C ASN A 140 6.41 2.67 -9.04
N VAL A 141 7.39 3.21 -8.31
CA VAL A 141 7.60 4.65 -8.11
C VAL A 141 7.91 5.35 -9.44
N ALA A 142 8.52 4.65 -10.40
CA ALA A 142 8.89 5.21 -11.70
C ALA A 142 7.65 5.54 -12.56
N THR A 143 6.65 4.66 -12.54
CA THR A 143 5.42 4.75 -13.35
C THR A 143 4.22 5.28 -12.56
N GLU A 144 4.37 5.49 -11.24
CA GLU A 144 3.29 5.88 -10.35
C GLU A 144 2.10 4.91 -10.37
N ILE A 145 2.35 3.60 -10.46
CA ILE A 145 1.31 2.56 -10.41
C ILE A 145 1.50 1.64 -9.19
N THR A 146 0.41 1.39 -8.47
CA THR A 146 0.31 0.35 -7.43
C THR A 146 -0.40 -0.87 -8.01
N ARG A 147 0.19 -2.06 -7.81
CA ARG A 147 -0.39 -3.35 -8.20
C ARG A 147 -0.46 -4.29 -7.01
N VAL A 148 -1.55 -5.04 -6.91
CA VAL A 148 -1.71 -6.10 -5.92
C VAL A 148 -1.77 -7.44 -6.61
N TYR A 149 -0.98 -8.37 -6.11
CA TYR A 149 -0.89 -9.73 -6.62
C TYR A 149 -1.34 -10.73 -5.58
N GLU A 150 -2.06 -11.75 -6.02
CA GLU A 150 -2.28 -12.99 -5.29
C GLU A 150 -1.04 -13.87 -5.49
N ARG A 151 -0.42 -14.27 -4.37
CA ARG A 151 0.76 -15.15 -4.39
C ARG A 151 0.39 -16.48 -5.04
N CYS A 152 1.25 -16.92 -5.94
CA CYS A 152 1.21 -18.29 -6.41
C CYS A 152 2.12 -19.13 -5.49
N THR A 153 1.58 -20.23 -4.98
CA THR A 153 2.27 -21.09 -4.00
C THR A 153 2.58 -22.49 -4.55
N GLU A 154 2.30 -22.74 -5.83
CA GLU A 154 2.50 -24.06 -6.46
C GLU A 154 3.99 -24.37 -6.65
N THR A 155 4.76 -23.41 -7.14
CA THR A 155 6.22 -23.51 -7.32
C THR A 155 6.87 -22.15 -7.12
N PRO A 156 8.17 -22.06 -6.76
CA PRO A 156 8.88 -20.78 -6.66
C PRO A 156 8.86 -19.95 -7.95
N ASN A 157 8.66 -20.61 -9.10
CA ASN A 157 8.71 -20.02 -10.43
C ASN A 157 7.33 -19.83 -11.08
N CYS A 158 6.21 -19.98 -10.37
CA CYS A 158 4.91 -19.72 -10.97
C CYS A 158 4.56 -18.22 -10.99
N PRO A 159 3.90 -17.72 -12.05
CA PRO A 159 3.49 -16.33 -12.14
C PRO A 159 2.41 -16.03 -11.10
N HIS A 160 2.52 -14.89 -10.42
CA HIS A 160 1.48 -14.39 -9.54
C HIS A 160 0.33 -13.81 -10.35
N LYS A 161 -0.86 -13.78 -9.75
CA LYS A 161 -2.07 -13.29 -10.41
C LYS A 161 -2.35 -11.85 -10.00
N LEU A 162 -2.42 -10.94 -10.97
CA LEU A 162 -2.85 -9.56 -10.72
C LEU A 162 -4.31 -9.56 -10.24
N VAL A 163 -4.54 -8.87 -9.12
CA VAL A 163 -5.87 -8.72 -8.51
C VAL A 163 -6.41 -7.32 -8.72
N MET A 164 -5.51 -6.32 -8.71
CA MET A 164 -5.82 -4.95 -9.08
C MET A 164 -4.57 -4.18 -9.50
N GLU A 165 -4.72 -3.23 -10.41
CA GLU A 165 -3.81 -2.10 -10.61
C GLU A 165 -4.54 -0.77 -10.49
N THR A 166 -3.82 0.26 -10.04
CA THR A 166 -4.38 1.60 -9.85
C THR A 166 -3.26 2.64 -9.84
N GLU A 167 -3.56 3.86 -10.29
CA GLU A 167 -2.62 4.97 -10.20
C GLU A 167 -2.38 5.38 -8.75
N MET A 168 -1.15 5.77 -8.47
CA MET A 168 -0.75 6.43 -7.22
C MET A 168 -0.04 7.76 -7.51
N VAL A 169 0.26 8.50 -6.46
CA VAL A 169 1.16 9.65 -6.49
C VAL A 169 2.22 9.42 -5.44
N VAL A 170 3.48 9.60 -5.82
CA VAL A 170 4.63 9.47 -4.92
C VAL A 170 5.08 10.84 -4.40
N GLY A 171 5.76 10.86 -3.26
CA GLY A 171 6.34 12.10 -2.72
C GLY A 171 7.48 12.62 -3.59
N ARG A 172 7.78 13.92 -3.50
CA ARG A 172 8.39 14.65 -4.64
C ARG A 172 9.69 15.39 -4.33
N PRO A 173 10.54 15.62 -5.36
CA PRO A 173 11.72 16.49 -5.24
C PRO A 173 11.36 17.95 -4.94
N GLU A 174 10.26 18.47 -5.50
CA GLU A 174 9.86 19.87 -5.34
C GLU A 174 9.39 20.19 -3.91
N GLU A 175 9.11 19.15 -3.12
CA GLU A 175 8.77 19.25 -1.71
C GLU A 175 10.03 19.25 -0.81
N GLY A 176 11.23 19.03 -1.39
CA GLY A 176 12.54 19.07 -0.74
C GLY A 176 12.76 20.26 0.21
N THR A 177 13.53 20.04 1.28
CA THR A 177 14.00 21.17 2.11
C THR A 177 15.21 21.84 1.45
N LYS A 178 15.55 23.05 1.90
CA LYS A 178 16.80 23.70 1.47
C LYS A 178 18.05 22.88 1.85
N GLN A 179 17.95 22.09 2.91
CA GLN A 179 19.03 21.28 3.46
C GLN A 179 19.12 19.88 2.81
N ASP A 180 17.98 19.28 2.46
CA ASP A 180 17.89 18.03 1.70
C ASP A 180 16.79 18.16 0.61
N PRO A 181 17.19 18.41 -0.66
CA PRO A 181 16.26 18.53 -1.79
C PRO A 181 15.60 17.20 -2.18
N HIS A 182 15.91 16.10 -1.49
CA HIS A 182 15.36 14.76 -1.72
C HIS A 182 14.66 14.19 -0.49
N ALA A 183 14.49 14.98 0.57
CA ALA A 183 13.89 14.55 1.84
C ALA A 183 12.50 13.92 1.68
N PHE A 184 11.72 14.36 0.69
CA PHE A 184 10.31 13.99 0.51
C PHE A 184 10.08 12.99 -0.63
N LYS A 185 11.13 12.46 -1.25
CA LYS A 185 10.97 11.38 -2.23
C LYS A 185 10.57 10.08 -1.54
N THR A 186 9.70 9.31 -2.20
CA THR A 186 9.33 7.97 -1.75
C THR A 186 10.54 7.04 -1.81
N TRP A 187 10.84 6.37 -0.69
CA TRP A 187 11.96 5.44 -0.58
C TRP A 187 11.57 4.09 -1.17
N LEU A 188 12.54 3.45 -1.82
CA LEU A 188 12.41 2.09 -2.34
C LEU A 188 12.73 1.06 -1.25
N GLY A 189 12.33 -0.19 -1.49
CA GLY A 189 12.61 -1.31 -0.62
C GLY A 189 11.35 -2.05 -0.17
N HIS A 190 11.49 -2.86 0.87
CA HIS A 190 10.44 -3.74 1.36
C HIS A 190 9.91 -3.26 2.71
N SER A 191 8.59 -3.23 2.85
CA SER A 191 7.90 -2.91 4.09
C SER A 191 6.67 -3.77 4.26
N ARG A 192 6.08 -3.77 5.45
CA ARG A 192 4.82 -4.46 5.73
C ARG A 192 3.79 -3.49 6.27
N ILE A 193 2.52 -3.71 5.96
CA ILE A 193 1.42 -2.99 6.61
C ILE A 193 1.45 -3.31 8.10
N SER A 194 1.64 -2.31 8.95
CA SER A 194 1.62 -2.47 10.40
C SER A 194 0.27 -2.10 11.00
N GLU A 195 -0.46 -1.18 10.36
CA GLU A 195 -1.70 -0.66 10.90
C GLU A 195 -2.56 -0.05 9.79
N TRP A 196 -3.87 -0.24 9.86
CA TRP A 196 -4.84 0.51 9.07
C TRP A 196 -5.62 1.47 9.98
N ILE A 197 -5.76 2.72 9.56
CA ILE A 197 -6.58 3.71 10.26
C ILE A 197 -7.56 4.35 9.29
N LYS A 198 -8.82 4.40 9.70
CA LYS A 198 -9.89 5.07 8.96
C LYS A 198 -9.95 6.55 9.33
N PHE A 199 -9.99 7.43 8.34
CA PHE A 199 -9.98 8.89 8.51
C PHE A 199 -8.84 9.36 9.42
N TYR A 200 -7.60 8.99 9.05
CA TYR A 200 -6.40 9.36 9.78
C TYR A 200 -6.15 10.89 9.79
N GLN A 201 -5.50 11.37 10.85
CA GLN A 201 -4.90 12.71 11.00
C GLN A 201 -3.49 12.54 11.54
N ASP A 202 -2.55 13.35 11.07
CA ASP A 202 -1.17 13.38 11.57
C ASP A 202 -1.10 13.76 13.05
N GLY A 203 -0.07 13.28 13.75
CA GLY A 203 0.08 13.53 15.20
C GLY A 203 0.21 15.00 15.58
N MET A 204 0.62 15.87 14.64
CA MET A 204 0.71 17.32 14.85
C MET A 204 -0.60 18.04 14.53
N GLY A 205 -1.59 17.34 13.98
CA GLY A 205 -2.87 17.90 13.59
C GLY A 205 -2.79 18.87 12.42
N HIS A 206 -1.71 18.86 11.63
CA HIS A 206 -1.55 19.75 10.48
C HIS A 206 -2.55 19.43 9.37
N TYR A 207 -2.88 18.16 9.18
CA TYR A 207 -3.86 17.67 8.22
C TYR A 207 -5.10 17.16 8.95
N PRO A 208 -6.22 17.90 8.94
CA PRO A 208 -7.47 17.47 9.56
C PRO A 208 -7.95 16.11 9.04
N HIS A 209 -8.64 15.36 9.90
CA HIS A 209 -9.36 14.16 9.50
C HIS A 209 -10.30 14.44 8.32
N TRP A 210 -10.45 13.49 7.41
CA TRP A 210 -11.48 13.58 6.38
C TRP A 210 -12.89 13.57 7.00
N TYR A 211 -13.09 12.71 8.01
CA TYR A 211 -14.26 12.71 8.88
C TYR A 211 -13.82 12.48 10.33
N ARG A 212 -14.34 13.29 11.24
CA ARG A 212 -14.17 13.11 12.69
C ARG A 212 -15.37 12.39 13.28
N ALA A 213 -15.15 11.42 14.17
CA ALA A 213 -16.26 10.74 14.85
C ALA A 213 -17.22 11.74 15.51
N GLY A 214 -18.51 11.63 15.18
CA GLY A 214 -19.56 12.54 15.66
C GLY A 214 -19.68 13.88 14.90
N GLN A 215 -18.87 14.10 13.87
CA GLN A 215 -19.00 15.27 12.99
C GLN A 215 -20.30 15.20 12.18
N ASP A 216 -20.95 16.34 11.98
CA ASP A 216 -22.05 16.47 11.02
C ASP A 216 -21.50 16.36 9.59
N LEU A 217 -21.97 15.36 8.83
CA LEU A 217 -21.55 15.09 7.45
C LEU A 217 -21.77 16.28 6.51
N LYS A 218 -22.72 17.18 6.82
CA LYS A 218 -22.99 18.39 6.03
C LYS A 218 -21.86 19.42 6.10
N THR A 219 -20.97 19.31 7.08
CA THR A 219 -19.81 20.19 7.25
C THR A 219 -18.61 19.77 6.41
N ILE A 220 -18.63 18.57 5.85
CA ILE A 220 -17.57 18.08 4.96
C ILE A 220 -17.65 18.86 3.64
N PRO A 221 -16.54 19.38 3.09
CA PRO A 221 -16.56 20.09 1.82
C PRO A 221 -17.23 19.27 0.72
N LYS A 222 -18.03 19.96 -0.10
CA LYS A 222 -18.73 19.31 -1.21
C LYS A 222 -17.73 18.71 -2.21
N PRO A 223 -18.16 17.67 -2.95
CA PRO A 223 -17.39 17.04 -4.00
C PRO A 223 -16.79 18.04 -4.99
N ILE A 224 -15.56 17.77 -5.43
CA ILE A 224 -14.79 18.67 -6.30
C ILE A 224 -15.44 18.74 -7.69
N THR A 225 -16.02 17.64 -8.13
CA THR A 225 -16.66 17.47 -9.43
C THR A 225 -18.01 18.20 -9.58
N ASP A 226 -18.60 18.70 -8.50
CA ASP A 226 -19.94 19.32 -8.51
C ASP A 226 -19.97 20.81 -8.94
N GLY A 227 -18.92 21.34 -9.59
CA GLY A 227 -18.80 22.79 -9.85
C GLY A 227 -18.29 23.18 -11.23
N VAL A 228 -18.42 24.48 -11.54
CA VAL A 228 -18.05 25.10 -12.83
C VAL A 228 -16.56 25.04 -13.17
N SER A 229 -15.68 24.85 -12.17
CA SER A 229 -14.25 24.62 -12.38
C SER A 229 -13.65 23.78 -11.26
N LYS A 230 -12.85 22.76 -11.63
CA LYS A 230 -12.15 21.87 -10.70
C LYS A 230 -11.27 22.64 -9.72
N ILE A 231 -10.52 23.64 -10.20
CA ILE A 231 -9.63 24.46 -9.38
C ILE A 231 -10.41 25.30 -8.35
N VAL A 232 -11.57 25.83 -8.74
CA VAL A 232 -12.40 26.65 -7.84
C VAL A 232 -13.06 25.77 -6.78
N SER A 233 -13.61 24.62 -7.19
CA SER A 233 -14.21 23.66 -6.25
C SER A 233 -13.19 23.07 -5.29
N SER A 234 -11.95 22.85 -5.74
CA SER A 234 -10.90 22.28 -4.93
C SER A 234 -10.44 23.22 -3.80
N ARG A 235 -10.49 24.55 -3.99
CA ARG A 235 -10.20 25.53 -2.92
C ARG A 235 -11.06 25.37 -1.66
N LYS A 236 -12.25 24.77 -1.77
CA LYS A 236 -13.12 24.46 -0.60
C LYS A 236 -12.49 23.44 0.37
N TRP A 237 -11.51 22.68 -0.12
CA TRP A 237 -10.76 21.71 0.66
C TRP A 237 -9.52 22.33 1.32
N MET A 238 -9.24 23.62 1.10
CA MET A 238 -8.20 24.36 1.80
C MET A 238 -8.78 24.96 3.08
N VAL A 239 -8.17 24.63 4.22
CA VAL A 239 -8.60 25.07 5.55
C VAL A 239 -7.40 25.58 6.34
N ASP A 240 -7.63 26.15 7.51
CA ASP A 240 -6.55 26.48 8.44
C ASP A 240 -6.32 25.30 9.39
N ASP A 241 -5.06 24.97 9.66
CA ASP A 241 -4.67 23.96 10.65
C ASP A 241 -4.88 24.49 12.08
N ALA A 242 -4.56 23.66 13.07
CA ALA A 242 -4.68 24.06 14.48
C ALA A 242 -3.83 25.28 14.88
N ARG A 243 -2.84 25.67 14.06
CA ARG A 243 -1.93 26.80 14.25
C ARG A 243 -2.29 27.99 13.37
N GLY A 244 -3.37 27.91 12.58
CA GLY A 244 -3.78 28.97 11.65
C GLY A 244 -3.03 28.96 10.32
N GLU A 245 -2.23 27.92 10.03
CA GLU A 245 -1.53 27.77 8.75
C GLU A 245 -2.44 27.11 7.70
N LYS A 246 -2.36 27.57 6.45
CA LYS A 246 -3.14 26.96 5.36
C LYS A 246 -2.73 25.51 5.15
N THR A 247 -3.71 24.62 5.20
CA THR A 247 -3.58 23.18 5.02
C THR A 247 -4.71 22.63 4.16
N ILE A 248 -4.71 21.32 3.97
CA ILE A 248 -5.70 20.59 3.20
C ILE A 248 -6.55 19.69 4.10
N TYR A 249 -7.86 19.92 4.06
CA TYR A 249 -8.86 19.11 4.75
C TYR A 249 -8.84 17.67 4.23
N GLY A 250 -8.73 16.69 5.12
CA GLY A 250 -8.83 15.27 4.75
C GLY A 250 -7.72 14.79 3.81
N ALA A 251 -6.50 15.32 3.93
CA ALA A 251 -5.36 15.00 3.07
C ALA A 251 -5.05 13.49 2.96
N PHE A 252 -5.31 12.72 4.03
CA PHE A 252 -5.12 11.27 4.09
C PHE A 252 -6.32 10.46 3.57
N GLY A 253 -7.41 11.12 3.21
CA GLY A 253 -8.61 10.50 2.66
C GLY A 253 -9.29 9.52 3.60
N TRP A 254 -9.89 8.48 3.01
CA TRP A 254 -10.73 7.54 3.74
C TRP A 254 -9.96 6.57 4.63
N TYR A 255 -8.81 6.09 4.16
CA TYR A 255 -7.98 5.13 4.89
C TYR A 255 -6.50 5.45 4.72
N ALA A 256 -5.72 5.15 5.76
CA ALA A 256 -4.27 5.18 5.74
C ALA A 256 -3.72 3.84 6.26
N ALA A 257 -2.77 3.25 5.54
CA ALA A 257 -1.97 2.11 5.97
C ALA A 257 -0.59 2.60 6.40
N LYS A 258 -0.30 2.49 7.70
CA LYS A 258 1.06 2.65 8.19
C LYS A 258 1.88 1.42 7.81
N VAL A 259 3.16 1.62 7.58
CA VAL A 259 4.09 0.56 7.22
C VAL A 259 5.21 0.43 8.23
N THR A 260 5.83 -0.74 8.29
CA THR A 260 7.01 -1.03 9.10
C THR A 260 8.10 -1.67 8.23
N PRO A 261 9.40 -1.43 8.53
CA PRO A 261 9.93 -0.48 9.51
C PRO A 261 9.60 0.98 9.16
N ALA A 262 9.34 1.79 10.18
CA ALA A 262 8.86 3.16 10.01
C ALA A 262 9.94 4.24 10.22
N ASP A 263 11.09 3.91 10.79
CA ASP A 263 12.11 4.91 11.16
C ASP A 263 12.86 5.50 9.96
N GLU A 264 13.63 6.57 10.19
CA GLU A 264 14.36 7.32 9.15
C GLU A 264 15.75 6.75 8.85
N THR A 265 16.24 5.77 9.63
CA THR A 265 17.60 5.24 9.48
C THR A 265 17.62 3.93 8.71
N ASN A 266 16.79 2.99 9.14
CA ASN A 266 16.65 1.64 8.60
C ASN A 266 15.23 1.35 8.11
N GLY A 267 14.30 2.26 8.39
CA GLY A 267 12.91 2.17 8.00
C GLY A 267 12.55 2.94 6.73
N MET A 268 11.25 3.05 6.50
CA MET A 268 10.67 3.70 5.34
C MET A 268 10.40 5.20 5.59
N ASN A 269 11.17 5.86 6.45
CA ASN A 269 11.04 7.30 6.72
C ASN A 269 9.60 7.76 7.02
N TYR A 270 8.88 6.99 7.82
CA TYR A 270 7.48 7.16 8.20
C TYR A 270 6.50 7.27 6.99
N GLN A 271 6.84 6.70 5.83
CA GLN A 271 6.04 6.77 4.60
C GLN A 271 4.91 5.76 4.55
N TRP A 272 3.66 6.23 4.44
CA TRP A 272 2.46 5.40 4.44
C TRP A 272 1.86 5.23 3.04
N MET A 273 0.85 4.36 2.92
CA MET A 273 -0.11 4.42 1.82
C MET A 273 -1.39 5.09 2.32
N HIS A 274 -1.99 5.99 1.58
CA HIS A 274 -3.22 6.64 2.02
C HIS A 274 -4.11 7.11 0.87
N GLY A 275 -5.35 7.46 1.20
CA GLY A 275 -6.31 8.07 0.27
C GLY A 275 -5.97 9.52 -0.05
N THR A 276 -6.94 10.25 -0.57
CA THR A 276 -6.76 11.66 -0.96
C THR A 276 -7.99 12.48 -0.55
N ILE A 277 -7.96 13.77 -0.81
CA ILE A 277 -9.12 14.64 -0.64
C ILE A 277 -10.28 14.22 -1.55
N GLY A 278 -11.48 14.75 -1.30
CA GLY A 278 -12.63 14.50 -2.15
C GLY A 278 -13.46 13.30 -1.73
N TRP A 279 -14.53 13.07 -2.48
CA TRP A 279 -15.49 11.98 -2.29
C TRP A 279 -15.19 10.83 -3.25
N GLY A 280 -15.84 9.68 -3.07
CA GLY A 280 -15.67 8.53 -3.94
C GLY A 280 -16.00 8.86 -5.38
N LYS A 281 -17.10 9.59 -5.61
CA LYS A 281 -17.48 10.04 -6.95
C LYS A 281 -16.49 11.00 -7.63
N ASP A 282 -15.59 11.65 -6.90
CA ASP A 282 -14.58 12.52 -7.53
C ASP A 282 -13.53 11.70 -8.28
N GLY A 283 -13.32 10.45 -7.87
CA GLY A 283 -12.46 9.51 -8.56
C GLY A 283 -11.01 9.95 -8.76
N SER A 284 -10.43 9.58 -9.90
CA SER A 284 -9.04 9.88 -10.26
C SER A 284 -8.76 11.38 -10.48
N GLU A 285 -9.79 12.22 -10.59
CA GLU A 285 -9.64 13.68 -10.74
C GLU A 285 -8.91 14.30 -9.55
N THR A 286 -9.11 13.72 -8.37
CA THR A 286 -8.42 14.14 -7.13
C THR A 286 -6.91 13.89 -7.22
N ILE A 287 -6.50 12.81 -7.86
CA ILE A 287 -5.10 12.46 -8.09
C ILE A 287 -4.46 13.45 -9.05
N GLU A 288 -5.11 13.77 -10.17
CA GLU A 288 -4.60 14.76 -11.13
C GLU A 288 -4.46 16.16 -10.50
N LEU A 289 -5.43 16.58 -9.68
CA LEU A 289 -5.35 17.85 -8.94
C LEU A 289 -4.19 17.87 -7.95
N THR A 290 -3.94 16.75 -7.26
CA THR A 290 -2.77 16.64 -6.40
C THR A 290 -1.47 16.57 -7.18
N ARG A 291 -1.46 16.23 -8.48
CA ARG A 291 -0.27 16.34 -9.34
C ARG A 291 0.07 17.80 -9.68
N GLY A 292 -0.90 18.70 -9.72
CA GLY A 292 -0.73 20.10 -10.15
C GLY A 292 -1.01 21.18 -9.09
N PHE A 293 -2.28 21.53 -8.87
CA PHE A 293 -2.68 22.80 -8.21
C PHE A 293 -2.38 22.86 -6.70
N PHE A 294 -2.49 21.75 -5.98
CA PHE A 294 -2.28 21.72 -4.54
C PHE A 294 -0.82 21.53 -4.11
N MET A 295 0.09 21.49 -5.07
CA MET A 295 1.47 21.11 -4.83
C MET A 295 2.19 21.95 -3.79
N ASN A 296 1.89 23.24 -3.75
CA ASN A 296 2.57 24.16 -2.85
C ASN A 296 1.99 24.16 -1.41
N LEU A 297 0.88 23.45 -1.17
CA LEU A 297 0.18 23.42 0.14
C LEU A 297 0.36 22.12 0.92
N PHE A 298 0.88 21.06 0.29
CA PHE A 298 1.14 19.77 0.95
C PHE A 298 2.58 19.67 1.50
N SER A 299 3.32 20.78 1.57
CA SER A 299 4.78 20.84 1.76
C SER A 299 5.26 20.83 3.22
N ASN A 300 4.41 20.53 4.22
CA ASN A 300 4.84 20.50 5.62
C ASN A 300 5.41 19.12 6.03
N PRO A 301 6.43 19.07 6.93
CA PRO A 301 7.40 17.97 7.11
C PRO A 301 6.89 16.70 7.83
N GLY A 302 5.61 16.59 8.16
CA GLY A 302 5.08 15.53 9.03
C GLY A 302 4.66 14.21 8.37
N SER A 303 4.70 14.09 7.03
CA SER A 303 4.30 12.87 6.30
C SER A 303 4.98 12.73 4.93
N SER A 304 6.31 12.84 4.95
CA SER A 304 7.18 13.09 3.82
C SER A 304 7.49 11.83 3.00
N GLY A 305 6.99 11.73 1.76
CA GLY A 305 7.31 10.61 0.85
C GLY A 305 6.33 9.45 0.80
N CYS A 306 5.12 9.61 1.34
CA CYS A 306 4.04 8.62 1.25
C CYS A 306 3.63 8.32 -0.20
N THR A 307 2.80 7.27 -0.37
CA THR A 307 2.09 6.98 -1.61
C THR A 307 0.60 7.26 -1.45
N ARG A 308 0.06 8.10 -2.34
CA ARG A 308 -1.33 8.57 -2.31
C ARG A 308 -2.15 7.90 -3.41
N LEU A 309 -3.36 7.47 -3.08
CA LEU A 309 -4.31 6.83 -4.00
C LEU A 309 -5.68 7.52 -3.96
N GLU A 310 -6.52 7.31 -4.98
CA GLU A 310 -7.91 7.78 -4.91
C GLU A 310 -8.69 7.00 -3.85
N ASN A 311 -9.76 7.63 -3.32
CA ASN A 311 -10.38 7.18 -2.09
C ASN A 311 -11.04 5.79 -2.18
N ARG A 312 -11.59 5.42 -3.33
CA ARG A 312 -12.19 4.08 -3.51
C ARG A 312 -11.10 3.01 -3.66
N ALA A 313 -10.01 3.32 -4.35
CA ALA A 313 -8.84 2.44 -4.48
C ALA A 313 -8.21 2.10 -3.13
N ILE A 314 -7.93 3.09 -2.26
CA ILE A 314 -7.38 2.79 -0.93
C ILE A 314 -8.38 2.03 -0.04
N ALA A 315 -9.68 2.26 -0.21
CA ALA A 315 -10.72 1.55 0.51
C ALA A 315 -10.82 0.08 0.06
N TYR A 316 -10.63 -0.19 -1.24
CA TYR A 316 -10.54 -1.54 -1.76
C TYR A 316 -9.24 -2.24 -1.33
N LEU A 317 -8.10 -1.53 -1.31
CA LEU A 317 -6.87 -2.04 -0.70
C LEU A 317 -7.08 -2.41 0.78
N ARG A 318 -7.78 -1.59 1.55
CA ARG A 318 -8.11 -1.88 2.95
C ARG A 318 -8.98 -3.13 3.12
N SER A 319 -9.89 -3.42 2.18
CA SER A 319 -10.73 -4.62 2.26
C SER A 319 -9.96 -5.90 1.93
N LEU A 320 -8.94 -5.80 1.09
CA LEU A 320 -8.15 -6.94 0.61
C LEU A 320 -6.91 -7.24 1.47
N LEU A 321 -6.22 -6.20 1.95
CA LEU A 321 -4.87 -6.30 2.50
C LEU A 321 -4.90 -6.29 4.04
N PRO A 322 -4.70 -7.45 4.70
CA PRO A 322 -4.54 -7.47 6.16
C PRO A 322 -3.23 -6.81 6.62
N VAL A 323 -3.15 -6.53 7.91
CA VAL A 323 -1.87 -6.23 8.59
C VAL A 323 -0.89 -7.39 8.33
N GLY A 324 0.39 -7.08 8.18
CA GLY A 324 1.45 -8.03 7.81
C GLY A 324 1.67 -8.18 6.30
N THR A 325 0.76 -7.67 5.45
CA THR A 325 0.93 -7.70 3.99
C THR A 325 2.21 -7.00 3.54
N ASP A 326 3.01 -7.67 2.71
CA ASP A 326 4.25 -7.16 2.14
C ASP A 326 3.99 -6.11 1.05
N ILE A 327 4.76 -5.02 1.08
CA ILE A 327 4.77 -3.93 0.11
C ILE A 327 6.21 -3.76 -0.40
N TYR A 328 6.40 -3.98 -1.70
CA TYR A 328 7.67 -3.80 -2.39
C TYR A 328 7.61 -2.50 -3.22
N ARG A 329 8.40 -1.51 -2.83
CA ARG A 329 8.56 -0.25 -3.58
C ARG A 329 9.76 -0.38 -4.50
N VAL A 330 9.53 -0.18 -5.79
CA VAL A 330 10.54 -0.34 -6.84
C VAL A 330 10.59 0.88 -7.73
N TYR A 331 11.72 1.04 -8.42
CA TYR A 331 11.89 1.98 -9.51
C TYR A 331 12.35 1.20 -10.73
N ALA A 332 11.39 0.68 -11.51
CA ALA A 332 11.63 -0.34 -12.51
C ALA A 332 11.00 0.02 -13.85
N ARG A 333 11.64 -0.43 -14.94
CA ARG A 333 11.00 -0.47 -16.26
C ARG A 333 9.97 -1.58 -16.27
N GLU A 334 8.80 -1.32 -16.82
CA GLU A 334 7.77 -2.34 -16.92
C GLU A 334 7.90 -3.13 -18.22
N SER A 335 7.50 -4.40 -18.16
CA SER A 335 7.48 -5.31 -19.28
C SER A 335 6.40 -6.38 -19.06
N THR A 336 6.11 -7.16 -20.09
CA THR A 336 5.13 -8.25 -20.02
C THR A 336 5.61 -9.48 -20.79
N ARG A 337 5.11 -10.67 -20.45
CA ARG A 337 5.24 -11.87 -21.30
C ARG A 337 4.37 -11.81 -22.55
N GLU A 338 3.35 -10.94 -22.56
CA GLU A 338 2.48 -10.74 -23.72
C GLU A 338 3.28 -10.21 -24.90
N LYS A 339 3.18 -10.89 -26.03
CA LYS A 339 3.74 -10.40 -27.29
C LYS A 339 2.69 -9.50 -27.95
N GLU A 340 3.07 -8.26 -28.22
CA GLU A 340 2.32 -7.42 -29.16
C GLU A 340 2.44 -8.04 -30.56
N ILE A 341 1.32 -8.48 -31.14
CA ILE A 341 1.28 -9.00 -32.51
C ILE A 341 0.78 -7.88 -33.40
N VAL A 342 1.64 -7.38 -34.28
CA VAL A 342 1.20 -6.45 -35.33
C VAL A 342 0.40 -7.24 -36.36
N SER A 343 -0.91 -7.01 -36.45
CA SER A 343 -1.76 -7.61 -37.48
C SER A 343 -2.07 -6.57 -38.56
N GLY A 344 -1.37 -6.66 -39.69
CA GLY A 344 -1.55 -5.81 -40.86
C GLY A 344 -0.89 -4.42 -40.77
N PHE A 345 -1.05 -3.62 -41.83
CA PHE A 345 -0.27 -2.39 -42.05
C PHE A 345 -0.46 -1.27 -41.00
N PHE A 346 -1.50 -1.31 -40.13
CA PHE A 346 -1.77 -0.21 -39.17
C PHE A 346 -2.43 -0.61 -37.83
N LYS A 347 -2.54 -1.89 -37.45
CA LYS A 347 -3.17 -2.27 -36.16
C LYS A 347 -2.27 -3.18 -35.33
N LYS A 348 -1.69 -2.61 -34.28
CA LYS A 348 -1.11 -3.34 -33.15
C LYS A 348 -2.24 -4.08 -32.42
N LYS A 349 -2.17 -5.40 -32.34
CA LYS A 349 -3.12 -6.23 -31.59
C LYS A 349 -2.35 -6.97 -30.50
N VAL A 350 -2.61 -6.62 -29.24
CA VAL A 350 -2.15 -7.43 -28.12
C VAL A 350 -3.08 -8.65 -28.02
N THR A 351 -2.50 -9.84 -27.89
CA THR A 351 -3.25 -11.05 -27.52
C THR A 351 -3.06 -11.23 -26.01
N PRO A 352 -4.10 -10.99 -25.19
CA PRO A 352 -4.04 -11.22 -23.75
C PRO A 352 -3.57 -12.63 -23.41
N LEU A 353 -2.81 -12.78 -22.33
CA LEU A 353 -2.54 -14.10 -21.78
C LEU A 353 -3.85 -14.79 -21.40
N PRO A 354 -3.96 -16.12 -21.53
CA PRO A 354 -5.18 -16.85 -21.19
C PRO A 354 -5.72 -16.53 -19.78
N ARG A 355 -4.83 -16.25 -18.81
CA ARG A 355 -5.20 -15.91 -17.43
C ARG A 355 -5.79 -14.51 -17.22
N TYR A 356 -5.69 -13.64 -18.23
CA TYR A 356 -6.23 -12.27 -18.22
C TYR A 356 -7.20 -11.97 -19.36
N ALA A 357 -7.51 -12.97 -20.20
CA ALA A 357 -8.36 -12.79 -21.37
C ALA A 357 -9.78 -12.30 -21.01
N ASP A 358 -10.33 -12.74 -19.88
CA ASP A 358 -11.63 -12.28 -19.37
C ASP A 358 -11.55 -10.84 -18.82
N LYS A 359 -10.40 -10.47 -18.24
CA LYS A 359 -10.17 -9.15 -17.62
C LYS A 359 -9.88 -8.04 -18.61
N TYR A 360 -9.34 -8.38 -19.78
CA TYR A 360 -9.00 -7.41 -20.82
C TYR A 360 -10.20 -6.58 -21.30
N GLU A 361 -11.37 -7.21 -21.44
CA GLU A 361 -12.59 -6.53 -21.91
C GLU A 361 -13.58 -6.18 -20.79
N ARG A 362 -13.42 -6.80 -19.61
CA ARG A 362 -14.38 -6.71 -18.50
C ARG A 362 -13.64 -6.51 -17.18
N PRO A 363 -13.39 -5.25 -16.76
CA PRO A 363 -12.83 -4.98 -15.45
C PRO A 363 -13.75 -5.54 -14.35
N GLY A 364 -13.16 -5.84 -13.20
CA GLY A 364 -13.93 -6.24 -12.02
C GLY A 364 -14.74 -5.07 -11.47
N ASN A 365 -15.73 -5.35 -10.64
CA ASN A 365 -16.47 -4.32 -9.89
C ASN A 365 -16.47 -4.65 -8.41
N TRP A 366 -16.33 -3.61 -7.58
CA TRP A 366 -16.43 -3.70 -6.14
C TRP A 366 -17.48 -2.72 -5.62
N ASP A 367 -18.48 -3.25 -4.93
CA ASP A 367 -19.50 -2.46 -4.26
C ASP A 367 -18.97 -2.01 -2.89
N TYR A 368 -19.11 -0.72 -2.61
CA TYR A 368 -18.69 -0.15 -1.34
C TYR A 368 -19.81 0.60 -0.63
N ILE A 369 -19.78 0.54 0.70
CA ILE A 369 -20.62 1.31 1.61
C ILE A 369 -19.68 1.92 2.65
N LEU A 370 -19.38 3.20 2.53
CA LEU A 370 -18.56 3.92 3.48
C LEU A 370 -19.42 4.40 4.65
N LEU A 371 -19.17 3.84 5.84
CA LEU A 371 -19.83 4.23 7.08
C LEU A 371 -18.92 5.06 7.99
N THR A 372 -19.49 5.79 8.95
CA THR A 372 -18.75 6.49 10.02
C THR A 372 -18.13 5.54 11.05
N ASN A 373 -18.64 4.30 11.13
CA ASN A 373 -18.19 3.28 12.07
C ASN A 373 -16.67 3.03 11.97
N GLY A 374 -16.02 2.95 13.14
CA GLY A 374 -14.58 2.73 13.26
C GLY A 374 -13.72 3.91 12.80
N ALA A 375 -14.29 5.12 12.64
CA ALA A 375 -13.51 6.33 12.40
C ALA A 375 -12.42 6.48 13.47
N GLN A 376 -11.20 6.79 13.02
CA GLN A 376 -10.02 7.09 13.85
C GLN A 376 -9.51 5.91 14.70
N GLN A 377 -10.14 4.74 14.59
CA GLN A 377 -9.72 3.53 15.28
C GLN A 377 -8.72 2.74 14.43
N SER A 378 -7.75 2.13 15.12
CA SER A 378 -6.89 1.11 14.55
C SER A 378 -7.74 -0.06 14.06
N GLY A 379 -7.53 -0.53 12.83
CA GLY A 379 -8.33 -1.58 12.22
C GLY A 379 -9.78 -1.18 11.92
N GLY A 380 -10.08 0.13 11.84
CA GLY A 380 -11.42 0.66 11.57
C GLY A 380 -12.17 -0.05 10.43
N LEU A 381 -13.51 -0.02 10.51
CA LEU A 381 -14.40 -0.79 9.63
C LEU A 381 -14.13 -0.51 8.15
N THR A 382 -13.92 -1.57 7.37
CA THR A 382 -13.79 -1.53 5.90
C THR A 382 -15.05 -0.95 5.22
N ALA A 383 -14.90 -0.42 4.01
CA ALA A 383 -16.03 0.02 3.19
C ALA A 383 -16.61 -1.12 2.31
N ASP A 384 -16.13 -2.35 2.46
CA ASP A 384 -16.61 -3.50 1.69
C ASP A 384 -18.09 -3.79 1.96
N ALA A 385 -18.94 -3.62 0.94
CA ALA A 385 -20.39 -3.77 1.08
C ALA A 385 -20.77 -5.17 1.54
N LYS A 386 -20.09 -6.20 1.01
CA LYS A 386 -20.31 -7.59 1.40
C LYS A 386 -20.06 -7.80 2.89
N THR A 387 -18.93 -7.34 3.42
CA THR A 387 -18.60 -7.40 4.85
C THR A 387 -19.63 -6.69 5.71
N ILE A 388 -20.13 -5.53 5.28
CA ILE A 388 -21.13 -4.74 6.02
C ILE A 388 -22.47 -5.49 6.10
N ILE A 389 -22.90 -6.09 4.98
CA ILE A 389 -24.13 -6.89 4.88
C ILE A 389 -24.01 -8.16 5.71
N GLU A 390 -22.92 -8.92 5.57
CA GLU A 390 -22.69 -10.18 6.28
C GLU A 390 -22.61 -10.00 7.81
N LYS A 391 -22.07 -8.87 8.27
CA LYS A 391 -22.02 -8.51 9.69
C LYS A 391 -23.31 -7.85 10.20
N ALA A 392 -24.34 -7.71 9.36
CA ALA A 392 -25.61 -7.06 9.67
C ALA A 392 -25.42 -5.65 10.29
N ILE A 393 -24.42 -4.90 9.82
CA ILE A 393 -24.18 -3.54 10.29
C ILE A 393 -25.27 -2.65 9.72
N GLN A 394 -26.01 -1.95 10.58
CA GLN A 394 -27.09 -1.07 10.14
C GLN A 394 -26.55 0.09 9.30
N VAL A 395 -27.20 0.34 8.16
CA VAL A 395 -26.90 1.46 7.26
C VAL A 395 -28.05 2.45 7.36
N ILE A 396 -27.80 3.60 7.98
CA ILE A 396 -28.80 4.62 8.28
C ILE A 396 -28.37 5.91 7.55
N PRO A 397 -29.14 6.34 6.53
CA PRO A 397 -28.93 7.63 5.86
C PRO A 397 -28.88 8.79 6.86
N ASP A 398 -28.06 9.80 6.57
CA ASP A 398 -27.85 11.00 7.39
C ASP A 398 -27.32 10.75 8.83
N HIS A 399 -27.05 9.51 9.21
CA HIS A 399 -26.53 9.16 10.54
C HIS A 399 -25.14 8.51 10.46
N ASN A 400 -25.04 7.34 9.81
CA ASN A 400 -23.76 6.65 9.67
C ASN A 400 -23.36 6.33 8.24
N LEU A 401 -24.27 6.47 7.26
CA LEU A 401 -23.92 6.36 5.85
C LEU A 401 -23.26 7.65 5.35
N ILE A 402 -22.02 7.54 4.85
CA ILE A 402 -21.28 8.63 4.22
C ILE A 402 -21.50 8.59 2.70
N GLU A 403 -21.20 7.46 2.08
CA GLU A 403 -21.32 7.27 0.63
C GLU A 403 -21.46 5.77 0.32
N ALA A 404 -22.14 5.43 -0.76
CA ALA A 404 -22.15 4.08 -1.31
C ALA A 404 -22.07 4.15 -2.84
N GLY A 405 -21.46 3.14 -3.46
CA GLY A 405 -21.32 3.10 -4.90
C GLY A 405 -20.51 1.89 -5.37
N GLN A 406 -20.02 1.99 -6.60
CA GLN A 406 -19.19 0.96 -7.22
C GLN A 406 -17.81 1.52 -7.59
N TYR A 407 -16.81 0.66 -7.55
CA TYR A 407 -15.46 0.92 -8.04
C TYR A 407 -15.10 -0.12 -9.10
N ALA A 408 -14.73 0.35 -10.29
CA ALA A 408 -14.21 -0.51 -11.34
C ALA A 408 -12.77 -0.89 -11.01
N ILE A 409 -12.52 -2.18 -10.79
CA ILE A 409 -11.21 -2.73 -10.48
C ILE A 409 -10.54 -3.07 -11.80
N ASP A 410 -9.42 -2.41 -12.11
CA ASP A 410 -8.58 -2.82 -13.22
C ASP A 410 -7.79 -4.07 -12.82
N GLN A 411 -8.04 -5.19 -13.50
CA GLN A 411 -7.39 -6.48 -13.25
C GLN A 411 -6.53 -6.93 -14.43
N TYR A 412 -6.30 -6.04 -15.40
CA TYR A 412 -5.48 -6.33 -16.56
C TYR A 412 -4.09 -5.69 -16.41
N PRO A 413 -2.99 -6.41 -16.67
CA PRO A 413 -1.66 -5.88 -16.45
C PRO A 413 -1.21 -4.95 -17.58
N ASN A 414 -1.35 -3.64 -17.41
CA ASN A 414 -0.91 -2.67 -18.42
C ASN A 414 0.54 -2.25 -18.17
N ALA A 415 1.48 -2.72 -19.01
CA ALA A 415 2.88 -2.33 -18.90
C ALA A 415 3.08 -0.87 -19.38
N MET A 416 3.58 -0.01 -18.51
CA MET A 416 3.84 1.40 -18.82
C MET A 416 5.24 1.61 -19.39
N GLY A 417 5.31 2.26 -20.54
CA GLY A 417 6.57 2.60 -21.21
C GLY A 417 7.22 3.88 -20.67
N LEU A 418 8.51 4.04 -20.99
CA LEU A 418 9.22 5.30 -20.80
C LEU A 418 8.79 6.29 -21.90
N ASN A 419 8.29 7.44 -21.49
CA ASN A 419 7.90 8.53 -22.38
C ASN A 419 8.51 9.86 -21.93
N TYR A 420 9.71 10.12 -22.42
CA TYR A 420 10.46 11.34 -22.14
C TYR A 420 9.92 12.58 -22.88
N GLY A 421 8.96 12.40 -23.80
CA GLY A 421 8.14 13.50 -24.34
C GLY A 421 7.14 14.06 -23.32
N ARG A 422 6.90 13.35 -22.20
CA ARG A 422 6.12 13.84 -21.05
C ARG A 422 7.07 14.31 -19.95
N GLY A 423 6.73 15.43 -19.31
CA GLY A 423 7.49 15.92 -18.16
C GLY A 423 7.41 14.95 -16.98
N ALA A 424 8.54 14.69 -16.32
CA ALA A 424 8.61 13.82 -15.13
C ALA A 424 7.63 14.25 -14.02
N ALA A 425 7.42 15.56 -13.87
CA ALA A 425 6.46 16.18 -12.96
C ALA A 425 5.01 15.67 -13.14
N SER A 426 4.64 15.19 -14.33
CA SER A 426 3.28 14.75 -14.67
C SER A 426 2.90 13.35 -14.17
N GLY A 427 3.88 12.53 -13.77
CA GLY A 427 3.66 11.11 -13.47
C GLY A 427 3.55 10.21 -14.70
N LYS A 428 3.48 10.78 -15.91
CA LYS A 428 3.21 10.04 -17.17
C LYS A 428 4.47 9.74 -17.99
N SER A 429 5.67 9.94 -17.44
CA SER A 429 6.94 9.72 -18.14
C SER A 429 7.49 8.29 -18.00
N GLY A 430 7.03 7.52 -17.00
CA GLY A 430 7.67 6.27 -16.60
C GLY A 430 9.05 6.45 -15.95
N ASP A 431 9.51 7.69 -15.79
CA ASP A 431 10.73 8.07 -15.08
C ASP A 431 10.41 9.29 -14.18
N ARG A 432 9.62 9.03 -13.14
CA ARG A 432 9.05 10.05 -12.25
C ARG A 432 10.08 11.00 -11.63
N TYR A 433 11.23 10.48 -11.23
CA TYR A 433 12.32 11.23 -10.61
C TYR A 433 13.42 11.65 -11.58
N ARG A 434 13.25 11.37 -12.88
CA ARG A 434 14.19 11.73 -13.95
C ARG A 434 15.60 11.23 -13.63
N ILE A 435 15.72 9.92 -13.37
CA ILE A 435 17.04 9.31 -13.13
C ILE A 435 17.86 9.21 -14.41
N ASP A 436 17.22 9.31 -15.58
CA ASP A 436 17.86 9.35 -16.89
C ASP A 436 17.67 10.71 -17.59
N SER A 437 18.52 11.00 -18.58
CA SER A 437 18.45 12.28 -19.32
C SER A 437 17.22 12.34 -20.23
N GLY A 438 16.73 11.18 -20.69
CA GLY A 438 15.62 11.04 -21.64
C GLY A 438 15.99 11.29 -23.10
N LYS A 439 17.29 11.45 -23.38
CA LYS A 439 17.85 11.64 -24.71
C LYS A 439 18.24 10.31 -25.34
N LYS A 440 18.03 10.15 -26.65
CA LYS A 440 18.24 8.87 -27.35
C LYS A 440 19.73 8.50 -27.37
N GLU A 441 20.59 9.48 -27.56
CA GLU A 441 22.04 9.34 -27.55
C GLU A 441 22.62 8.92 -26.19
N ASP A 442 21.88 9.11 -25.09
CA ASP A 442 22.28 8.70 -23.74
C ASP A 442 21.64 7.38 -23.30
N ALA A 443 20.89 6.69 -24.17
CA ALA A 443 20.15 5.48 -23.81
C ALA A 443 21.03 4.37 -23.19
N TYR A 444 22.30 4.29 -23.61
CA TYR A 444 23.28 3.32 -23.08
C TYR A 444 23.76 3.64 -21.65
N LYS A 445 23.46 4.85 -21.14
CA LYS A 445 23.81 5.31 -19.78
C LYS A 445 22.64 5.21 -18.79
N THR A 446 21.61 4.44 -19.12
CA THR A 446 20.43 4.31 -18.26
C THR A 446 20.79 3.85 -16.85
N ASN A 447 20.15 4.47 -15.86
CA ASN A 447 20.25 4.09 -14.44
C ASN A 447 19.19 3.06 -14.03
N PHE A 448 18.23 2.74 -14.90
CA PHE A 448 17.32 1.63 -14.68
C PHE A 448 18.07 0.29 -14.75
N ARG A 449 17.68 -0.67 -13.90
CA ARG A 449 18.27 -2.00 -13.85
C ARG A 449 17.19 -3.07 -13.89
N GLY A 450 17.21 -3.91 -14.92
CA GLY A 450 16.23 -4.97 -15.13
C GLY A 450 14.81 -4.47 -15.42
N TYR A 451 13.86 -5.39 -15.30
CA TYR A 451 12.45 -5.17 -15.64
C TYR A 451 11.51 -5.77 -14.60
N PHE A 452 10.38 -5.10 -14.41
CA PHE A 452 9.23 -5.60 -13.67
C PHE A 452 8.20 -6.17 -14.66
N LEU A 453 7.92 -7.47 -14.56
CA LEU A 453 6.90 -8.17 -15.34
C LEU A 453 5.53 -7.98 -14.69
N VAL A 454 4.78 -7.00 -15.19
CA VAL A 454 3.50 -6.59 -14.60
C VAL A 454 2.44 -7.68 -14.67
N ASP A 455 2.56 -8.60 -15.63
CA ASP A 455 1.63 -9.71 -15.81
C ASP A 455 1.90 -10.87 -14.83
N GLU A 456 3.09 -10.95 -14.25
CA GLU A 456 3.51 -12.04 -13.35
C GLU A 456 3.74 -11.58 -11.92
N GLY A 457 3.87 -10.28 -11.65
CA GLY A 457 4.28 -9.78 -10.34
C GLY A 457 5.73 -10.14 -9.99
N ARG A 458 6.60 -10.30 -10.99
CA ARG A 458 8.00 -10.76 -10.84
C ARG A 458 8.98 -9.89 -11.60
N PHE A 459 10.27 -10.09 -11.38
CA PHE A 459 11.35 -9.28 -11.92
C PHE A 459 12.35 -10.11 -12.72
N VAL A 460 12.82 -9.53 -13.83
CA VAL A 460 13.94 -10.04 -14.63
C VAL A 460 15.13 -9.12 -14.43
N ASP A 461 16.22 -9.67 -13.89
CA ASP A 461 17.50 -8.98 -13.67
C ASP A 461 17.40 -7.62 -12.94
N TYR A 462 16.36 -7.47 -12.11
CA TYR A 462 16.11 -6.23 -11.40
C TYR A 462 17.07 -6.03 -10.24
N ALA A 463 17.51 -4.79 -10.09
CA ALA A 463 18.10 -4.27 -8.87
C ALA A 463 17.62 -2.83 -8.69
N HIS A 464 17.62 -2.32 -7.46
CA HIS A 464 17.37 -0.90 -7.25
C HIS A 464 18.42 -0.06 -8.00
N PRO A 465 18.05 1.09 -8.60
CA PRO A 465 19.03 2.02 -9.15
C PRO A 465 20.08 2.40 -8.10
N ASP A 466 21.34 2.52 -8.51
CA ASP A 466 22.43 2.87 -7.58
C ASP A 466 22.27 4.32 -7.11
N SER A 467 22.20 4.52 -5.80
CA SER A 467 22.02 5.84 -5.19
C SER A 467 23.17 6.79 -5.54
N ARG A 468 24.39 6.30 -5.75
CA ARG A 468 25.54 7.14 -6.15
C ARG A 468 25.43 7.59 -7.60
N LEU A 469 25.03 6.68 -8.50
CA LEU A 469 24.86 7.00 -9.92
C LEU A 469 23.68 7.97 -10.14
N THR A 470 22.63 7.84 -9.32
CA THR A 470 21.48 8.74 -9.33
C THR A 470 21.66 9.98 -8.45
N LYS A 471 22.88 10.25 -7.94
CA LYS A 471 23.21 11.44 -7.10
C LYS A 471 22.30 11.60 -5.87
N GLY A 472 21.93 10.50 -5.23
CA GLY A 472 21.09 10.47 -4.03
C GLY A 472 19.59 10.65 -4.28
N VAL A 473 19.17 10.73 -5.56
CA VAL A 473 17.75 10.80 -5.93
C VAL A 473 16.98 9.56 -5.48
N ILE A 474 17.61 8.39 -5.61
CA ILE A 474 17.05 7.12 -5.17
C ILE A 474 17.62 6.77 -3.80
N LYS A 475 16.72 6.57 -2.82
CA LYS A 475 17.03 6.04 -1.49
C LYS A 475 16.36 4.68 -1.34
N VAL A 476 17.10 3.71 -0.81
CA VAL A 476 16.64 2.32 -0.60
C VAL A 476 16.79 1.99 0.89
N SER A 477 15.74 1.45 1.49
CA SER A 477 15.72 1.07 2.91
C SER A 477 14.69 -0.06 3.15
N GLY A 478 14.20 -0.26 4.37
CA GLY A 478 13.15 -1.23 4.66
C GLY A 478 13.69 -2.57 5.15
N LEU A 479 12.99 -3.67 4.90
CA LEU A 479 13.44 -5.01 5.29
C LEU A 479 14.60 -5.50 4.41
N ALA A 480 15.56 -6.21 5.02
CA ALA A 480 16.85 -6.51 4.42
C ALA A 480 16.78 -7.40 3.17
N ASP A 481 15.76 -8.25 3.07
CA ASP A 481 15.55 -9.21 1.98
C ASP A 481 15.31 -8.56 0.60
N PHE A 482 14.97 -7.27 0.58
CA PHE A 482 14.80 -6.50 -0.65
C PHE A 482 15.64 -5.22 -0.75
N ARG A 483 16.63 -5.03 0.13
CA ARG A 483 17.53 -3.86 0.05
C ARG A 483 18.56 -4.01 -1.06
N THR A 484 19.13 -5.20 -1.20
CA THR A 484 20.26 -5.47 -2.12
C THR A 484 19.97 -6.60 -3.10
N THR A 485 18.94 -7.40 -2.84
CA THR A 485 18.57 -8.59 -3.63
C THR A 485 17.08 -8.60 -3.92
N VAL A 486 16.65 -9.37 -4.91
CA VAL A 486 15.23 -9.66 -5.16
C VAL A 486 14.90 -11.02 -4.53
N PRO A 487 13.86 -11.14 -3.66
CA PRO A 487 13.40 -12.41 -3.16
C PRO A 487 13.14 -13.42 -4.27
N GLU A 488 13.49 -14.69 -4.05
CA GLU A 488 13.40 -15.73 -5.07
C GLU A 488 12.00 -15.84 -5.68
N PHE A 489 10.94 -15.75 -4.87
CA PHE A 489 9.56 -15.82 -5.37
C PHE A 489 9.17 -14.63 -6.28
N LEU A 490 9.88 -13.51 -6.17
CA LEU A 490 9.73 -12.34 -7.04
C LEU A 490 10.71 -12.38 -8.23
N ALA A 491 11.68 -13.28 -8.25
CA ALA A 491 12.66 -13.35 -9.33
C ALA A 491 12.16 -14.27 -10.46
N THR A 492 12.53 -13.95 -11.69
CA THR A 492 12.29 -14.81 -12.85
C THR A 492 13.27 -14.50 -13.98
N THR A 493 13.29 -15.34 -15.00
CA THR A 493 14.18 -15.22 -16.16
C THR A 493 13.41 -15.44 -17.46
N GLY A 494 14.09 -15.35 -18.61
CA GLY A 494 13.52 -15.65 -19.92
C GLY A 494 12.94 -14.43 -20.64
N SER A 495 12.44 -14.64 -21.86
CA SER A 495 12.02 -13.57 -22.77
C SER A 495 10.83 -12.76 -22.27
N HIS A 496 10.87 -11.45 -22.51
CA HIS A 496 9.83 -10.50 -22.15
C HIS A 496 9.79 -9.36 -23.20
N ASN A 497 8.70 -8.59 -23.21
CA ASN A 497 8.42 -7.57 -24.22
C ASN A 497 8.22 -6.22 -23.51
N PRO A 498 9.26 -5.38 -23.37
CA PRO A 498 9.09 -4.05 -22.80
C PRO A 498 8.44 -3.09 -23.81
N PRO A 499 7.60 -2.14 -23.37
CA PRO A 499 7.09 -1.10 -24.25
C PRO A 499 8.23 -0.28 -24.88
N GLU A 500 7.99 0.21 -26.10
CA GLU A 500 8.94 1.07 -26.81
C GLU A 500 9.18 2.38 -26.04
N ILE A 501 10.45 2.80 -25.96
CA ILE A 501 10.84 4.05 -25.31
C ILE A 501 10.59 5.21 -26.27
N GLN A 502 9.85 6.21 -25.82
CA GLN A 502 9.69 7.48 -26.52
C GLN A 502 10.69 8.50 -25.95
N TYR A 503 11.73 8.81 -26.71
CA TYR A 503 12.74 9.81 -26.32
C TYR A 503 12.25 11.25 -26.59
N GLN A 504 12.92 12.23 -25.98
CA GLN A 504 12.69 13.63 -26.35
C GLN A 504 12.98 13.83 -27.83
N ALA A 505 12.09 14.53 -28.54
CA ALA A 505 12.40 14.98 -29.90
C ALA A 505 13.61 15.91 -29.83
N GLU A 506 14.60 15.70 -30.68
CA GLU A 506 15.65 16.68 -30.90
C GLU A 506 14.97 17.99 -31.34
N GLN A 507 15.14 19.06 -30.57
CA GLN A 507 14.86 20.38 -31.11
C GLN A 507 15.92 20.62 -32.19
N ASP A 508 15.49 20.57 -33.45
CA ASP A 508 16.26 21.11 -34.57
C ASP A 508 16.52 22.60 -34.31
N ASN A 509 17.59 22.90 -33.59
CA ASN A 509 18.19 24.24 -33.49
C ASN A 509 18.91 24.57 -34.80
N GLY A 510 18.19 24.49 -35.91
CA GLY A 510 18.71 24.61 -37.28
C GLY A 510 17.89 25.53 -38.19
N GLY A 511 17.08 26.44 -37.63
CA GLY A 511 16.42 27.50 -38.39
C GLY A 511 17.15 28.85 -38.19
N PRO A 512 17.49 29.60 -39.26
CA PRO A 512 18.30 30.81 -39.13
C PRO A 512 17.53 31.86 -38.32
N ARG A 513 18.25 32.52 -37.40
CA ARG A 513 17.79 33.77 -36.78
C ARG A 513 17.60 34.79 -37.92
N GLY A 514 16.36 35.00 -38.32
CA GLY A 514 15.98 36.13 -39.17
C GLY A 514 16.07 37.41 -38.34
N ASN A 515 16.81 38.37 -38.89
CA ASN A 515 16.97 39.75 -38.39
C ASN A 515 15.64 40.47 -38.18
#